data_AF-R1CSF1-F1
#
_entry.id   AF-R1CSF1-F1
#
_cell.length_a   1.000
_cell.length_b   1.000
_cell.length_c   1.000
_cell.angle_alpha   90.00
_cell.angle_beta   90.00
_cell.angle_gamma   90.00
#
_symmetry.space_group_name_H-M   'P 1'
#
loop_
_entity.id
_entity.type
_entity.pdbx_description
1 polymer ?
#
loop_
_entity_poly.entity_id
_entity_poly.type
_entity_poly.pdbx_seq_one_letter_code
_entity_poly.pdbx_strand_id
1 'polypeptide(L)'
;MKFPITISIRCRTQEYNASLSEVRRKQRELADQGENIQGSNNAMPLDLLESNEEAYLMEHDLKNRKFPLLNTTIVIGVAAKDIDTFP
;
A
#
# COMPACT_ATOMS: atom_id res chain seq x y z
N MET A 1 15.35 -28.54 -12.85
CA MET A 1 14.60 -28.88 -11.61
C MET A 1 13.20 -28.28 -11.71
N LYS A 2 12.15 -29.03 -11.34
CA LYS A 2 10.78 -28.49 -11.23
C LYS A 2 10.52 -28.20 -9.76
N PHE A 3 10.28 -26.93 -9.43
CA PHE A 3 9.92 -26.49 -8.08
C PHE A 3 8.40 -26.43 -7.98
N PRO A 4 7.75 -27.15 -7.05
CA PRO A 4 6.33 -26.94 -6.79
C PRO A 4 6.09 -25.49 -6.34
N ILE A 5 5.12 -24.85 -6.98
CA ILE A 5 4.65 -23.50 -6.67
C ILE A 5 3.21 -23.59 -6.17
N THR A 6 2.94 -22.98 -5.02
CA THR A 6 1.60 -22.82 -4.45
C THR A 6 1.25 -21.35 -4.44
N ILE A 7 0.09 -20.98 -4.97
CA ILE A 7 -0.42 -19.61 -4.92
C ILE A 7 -1.73 -19.60 -4.14
N SER A 8 -1.83 -18.73 -3.15
CA SER A 8 -3.05 -18.48 -2.39
C SER A 8 -3.44 -17.02 -2.54
N ILE A 9 -4.61 -16.78 -3.14
CA ILE A 9 -5.18 -15.44 -3.31
C ILE A 9 -6.35 -15.30 -2.33
N ARG A 10 -6.30 -14.29 -1.46
CA ARG A 10 -7.35 -13.98 -0.51
C ARG A 10 -7.85 -12.56 -0.77
N CYS A 11 -9.13 -12.43 -1.11
CA CYS A 11 -9.78 -11.13 -1.28
C CYS A 11 -10.76 -10.92 -0.11
N ARG A 12 -10.73 -9.73 0.48
CA ARG A 12 -11.68 -9.29 1.51
C ARG A 12 -12.23 -7.92 1.14
N THR A 13 -13.51 -7.69 1.35
CA THR A 13 -14.10 -6.36 1.21
C THR A 13 -13.62 -5.45 2.33
N GLN A 14 -13.27 -4.22 2.00
CA GLN A 14 -12.91 -3.21 2.97
C GLN A 14 -14.09 -2.24 3.14
N GLU A 15 -14.43 -1.93 4.40
CA GLU A 15 -15.47 -0.95 4.67
C GLU A 15 -15.04 0.45 4.20
N TYR A 16 -15.99 1.19 3.66
CA TYR A 16 -15.76 2.53 3.13
C TYR A 16 -15.18 3.47 4.20
N ASN A 17 -15.79 3.50 5.40
CA ASN A 17 -15.36 4.38 6.49
C ASN A 17 -13.95 4.06 6.98
N ALA A 18 -13.61 2.77 7.07
CA ALA A 18 -12.26 2.33 7.42
C ALA A 18 -11.24 2.80 6.37
N SER A 19 -11.56 2.64 5.09
CA SER A 19 -10.71 3.07 3.97
C SER A 19 -10.49 4.58 3.94
N LEU A 20 -11.56 5.35 4.18
CA LEU A 20 -11.48 6.81 4.26
C LEU A 20 -10.62 7.27 5.44
N SER A 21 -10.71 6.57 6.57
CA SER A 21 -9.87 6.84 7.75
C SER A 21 -8.39 6.61 7.45
N GLU A 22 -8.04 5.55 6.72
CA GLU A 22 -6.66 5.28 6.33
C GLU A 22 -6.10 6.35 5.38
N VAL A 23 -6.89 6.80 4.40
CA VAL A 23 -6.46 7.89 3.49
C VAL A 23 -6.23 9.19 4.26
N ARG A 24 -7.14 9.56 5.17
CA ARG A 24 -6.97 10.75 6.01
C ARG A 24 -5.80 10.65 6.98
N ARG A 25 -5.52 9.45 7.49
CA ARG A 25 -4.32 9.19 8.27
C ARG A 25 -3.08 9.45 7.42
N LYS A 26 -3.05 8.95 6.19
CA LYS A 26 -1.92 9.16 5.28
C LYS A 26 -1.72 10.64 4.90
N GLN A 27 -2.81 11.37 4.64
CA GLN A 27 -2.75 12.83 4.40
C GLN A 27 -2.11 13.57 5.59
N ARG A 28 -2.49 13.23 6.84
CA ARG A 28 -1.86 13.82 8.03
C ARG A 28 -0.37 13.49 8.13
N GLU A 29 0.00 12.23 7.93
CA GLU A 29 1.42 11.82 7.93
C GLU A 29 2.26 12.59 6.89
N LEU A 30 1.69 12.83 5.70
CA LEU A 30 2.36 13.59 4.63
C LEU A 30 2.44 15.09 4.96
N ALA A 31 1.40 15.66 5.58
CA ALA A 31 1.40 17.05 6.05
C ALA A 31 2.46 17.27 7.13
N ASP A 32 2.53 16.38 8.13
CA ASP A 32 3.53 16.43 9.20
C ASP A 32 4.96 16.33 8.62
N GLN A 33 5.19 15.47 7.62
CA GLN A 33 6.46 15.39 6.91
C GLN A 33 6.78 16.70 6.16
N GLY A 34 5.79 17.29 5.50
CA GLY A 34 5.93 18.57 4.81
C GLY A 34 6.32 19.71 5.75
N GLU A 35 5.64 19.82 6.90
CA GLU A 35 5.94 20.82 7.94
C GLU A 35 7.37 20.67 8.48
N ASN A 36 7.80 19.43 8.73
CA ASN A 36 9.17 19.16 9.20
C ASN A 36 10.25 19.59 8.20
N ILE A 37 10.01 19.38 6.90
CA ILE A 37 10.94 19.75 5.83
C ILE A 37 10.98 21.28 5.65
N GLN A 38 9.82 21.94 5.68
CA GLN A 38 9.72 23.40 5.64
C GLN A 38 10.40 24.04 6.86
N GLY A 39 10.23 23.47 8.06
CA GLY A 39 10.92 23.89 9.28
C GLY A 39 12.43 23.76 9.21
N SER A 40 12.94 22.88 8.33
CA SER A 40 14.37 22.72 8.05
C SER A 40 14.88 23.65 6.93
N ASN A 41 14.03 24.55 6.41
CA ASN A 41 14.30 25.43 5.28
C ASN A 41 14.73 24.68 4.00
N ASN A 42 14.31 23.42 3.88
CA ASN A 42 14.58 22.57 2.73
C ASN A 42 13.41 22.63 1.76
N ALA A 43 13.71 22.50 0.46
CA ALA A 43 12.67 22.34 -0.55
C ALA A 43 11.92 21.03 -0.34
N MET A 44 10.60 21.05 -0.58
CA MET A 44 9.79 19.83 -0.52
C MET A 44 10.21 18.89 -1.67
N PRO A 45 10.54 17.62 -1.39
CA PRO A 45 10.85 16.65 -2.44
C PRO A 45 9.66 16.48 -3.39
N LEU A 46 9.95 16.27 -4.68
CA LEU A 46 8.92 16.03 -5.70
C LEU A 46 8.03 14.84 -5.33
N ASP A 47 8.63 13.73 -4.90
CA ASP A 47 7.93 12.52 -4.47
C ASP A 47 6.90 12.80 -3.35
N LEU A 48 7.20 13.74 -2.46
CA LEU A 48 6.31 14.11 -1.36
C LEU A 48 5.14 14.99 -1.84
N LEU A 49 5.38 15.85 -2.84
CA LEU A 49 4.34 16.63 -3.49
C LEU A 49 3.38 15.72 -4.27
N GLU A 50 3.92 14.79 -5.06
CA GLU A 50 3.14 13.79 -5.80
C GLU A 50 2.33 12.92 -4.83
N SER A 51 2.95 12.43 -3.75
CA SER A 51 2.27 11.63 -2.72
C SER A 51 1.10 12.39 -2.08
N ASN A 52 1.24 13.70 -1.87
CA ASN A 52 0.15 14.53 -1.36
C ASN A 52 -1.00 14.62 -2.36
N GLU A 53 -0.70 14.92 -3.63
CA GLU A 53 -1.71 15.00 -4.69
C GLU A 53 -2.47 13.66 -4.84
N GLU A 54 -1.76 12.54 -4.88
CA GLU A 54 -2.35 11.20 -4.95
C GLU A 54 -3.28 10.91 -3.77
N ALA A 55 -2.90 11.30 -2.55
CA ALA A 55 -3.72 11.09 -1.36
C ALA A 55 -5.04 11.88 -1.42
N TYR A 56 -5.06 13.08 -2.00
CA TYR A 56 -6.28 13.86 -2.22
C TYR A 56 -7.15 13.26 -3.32
N LEU A 57 -6.54 12.83 -4.44
CA LEU A 57 -7.25 12.14 -5.52
C LEU A 57 -7.90 10.85 -5.02
N MET A 58 -7.20 10.09 -4.17
CA MET A 58 -7.72 8.86 -3.58
C MET A 58 -8.93 9.12 -2.67
N GLU A 59 -8.92 10.19 -1.86
CA GLU A 59 -10.09 10.57 -1.06
C GLU A 59 -11.28 10.98 -1.94
N HIS A 60 -11.02 11.76 -3.00
CA HIS A 60 -12.04 12.15 -3.98
C HIS A 60 -12.68 10.91 -4.63
N ASP A 61 -11.85 9.98 -5.09
CA ASP A 61 -12.31 8.78 -5.79
C ASP A 61 -13.10 7.85 -4.86
N LEU A 62 -12.66 7.68 -3.62
CA LEU A 62 -13.40 6.95 -2.60
C LEU A 62 -14.79 7.54 -2.39
N LYS A 63 -14.90 8.86 -2.22
CA LYS A 63 -16.19 9.54 -1.98
C LYS A 63 -17.15 9.45 -3.16
N ASN A 64 -16.61 9.59 -4.38
CA ASN A 64 -17.44 9.84 -5.55
C ASN A 64 -17.80 8.59 -6.33
N ARG A 65 -16.95 7.57 -6.32
CA ARG A 65 -17.07 6.50 -7.32
C ARG A 65 -17.72 5.21 -6.79
N LYS A 66 -18.07 5.14 -5.50
CA LYS A 66 -18.90 4.09 -4.85
C LYS A 66 -18.49 2.64 -5.20
N PHE A 67 -17.23 2.40 -5.53
CA PHE A 67 -16.77 1.07 -5.90
C PHE A 67 -16.60 0.17 -4.67
N PRO A 68 -16.75 -1.16 -4.82
CA PRO A 68 -16.33 -2.09 -3.79
C PRO A 68 -14.80 -2.06 -3.64
N LEU A 69 -14.32 -1.82 -2.41
CA LEU A 69 -12.91 -1.82 -2.09
C LEU A 69 -12.49 -3.24 -1.68
N LEU A 70 -11.43 -3.76 -2.30
CA LEU A 70 -10.94 -5.11 -2.07
C LEU A 70 -9.52 -5.06 -1.51
N ASN A 71 -9.35 -5.58 -0.30
CA ASN A 71 -8.03 -5.93 0.22
C ASN A 71 -7.66 -7.31 -0.31
N THR A 72 -6.67 -7.36 -1.18
CA THR A 72 -6.22 -8.59 -1.84
C THR A 72 -4.84 -8.97 -1.33
N THR A 73 -4.72 -10.15 -0.74
CA THR A 73 -3.46 -10.74 -0.30
C THR A 73 -3.10 -11.89 -1.24
N ILE A 74 -1.91 -11.81 -1.86
CA ILE A 74 -1.36 -12.87 -2.71
C ILE A 74 -0.18 -13.50 -1.97
N VAL A 75 -0.27 -14.79 -1.69
CA VAL A 75 0.80 -15.57 -1.06
C VAL A 75 1.34 -16.55 -2.08
N ILE A 76 2.63 -16.46 -2.35
CA ILE A 76 3.35 -17.34 -3.28
C ILE A 76 4.32 -18.18 -2.45
N GLY A 77 4.08 -19.49 -2.38
CA GLY A 77 4.99 -20.47 -1.80
C GLY A 77 5.77 -21.17 -2.91
N VAL A 78 7.08 -21.16 -2.81
CA VAL A 78 7.97 -21.95 -3.68
C VAL A 78 8.70 -22.94 -2.80
N ALA A 79 8.52 -24.23 -3.05
CA ALA A 79 9.23 -25.27 -2.31
C ALA A 79 10.33 -25.88 -3.16
N ALA A 80 11.53 -25.97 -2.59
CA ALA A 80 12.62 -26.78 -3.11
C ALA A 80 12.54 -28.18 -2.48
N LYS A 81 12.77 -29.22 -3.29
CA LYS A 81 13.22 -30.49 -2.70
C LYS A 81 14.65 -30.24 -2.23
N ASP A 82 14.87 -30.31 -0.93
CA ASP A 82 16.22 -30.24 -0.40
C ASP A 82 17.05 -31.40 -0.96
N ILE A 83 18.32 -31.11 -1.17
CA ILE A 83 19.36 -32.10 -1.50
C ILE A 83 19.59 -32.91 -0.22
N ASP A 84 18.92 -34.05 -0.08
CA ASP A 84 19.33 -35.14 0.81
C ASP A 84 20.62 -35.79 0.26
N THR A 85 21.66 -34.99 0.01
CA THR A 85 22.95 -35.46 -0.51
C THR A 85 24.07 -34.57 0.01
N PHE A 86 24.27 -34.59 1.34
CA PHE A 86 25.58 -34.34 1.91
C PHE A 86 26.12 -35.66 2.47
N PRO A 87 27.18 -36.24 1.89
CA PRO A 87 27.92 -37.35 2.50
C PRO A 87 28.70 -36.89 3.75
#